data_AF-A0A6B0CTB2-F1
#
_entry.id   AF-A0A6B0CTB2-F1
#
_cell.length_a   1.000
_cell.length_b   1.000
_cell.length_c   1.000
_cell.angle_alpha   90.00
_cell.angle_beta   90.00
_cell.angle_gamma   90.00
#
_symmetry.space_group_name_H-M   'P 1'
#
loop_
_entity.id
_entity.type
_entity.pdbx_description
1 polymer ?
#
loop_
_entity_poly.entity_id
_entity_poly.type
_entity_poly.pdbx_seq_one_letter_code
_entity_poly.pdbx_strand_id
1 'polypeptide(L)' 'MAGQSIFETGRRLKHVKENDLAHGEFGKWLEKVGLDKYQASRFIKVANEQ' A
#
# COMPACT_ATOMS: atom_id res chain seq x y z
N MET A 1 17.80 -7.40 -8.06
CA MET A 1 16.61 -6.66 -8.57
C MET A 1 15.30 -7.16 -7.92
N ALA A 2 15.26 -7.31 -6.58
CA ALA A 2 14.05 -7.70 -5.86
C ALA A 2 13.53 -6.58 -4.92
N GLY A 3 14.42 -5.67 -4.49
CA GLY A 3 14.05 -4.54 -3.64
C GLY A 3 13.17 -3.51 -4.36
N GLN A 4 13.45 -3.22 -5.63
CA GLN A 4 12.77 -2.13 -6.37
C GLN A 4 11.25 -2.32 -6.46
N SER A 5 10.78 -3.55 -6.69
CA SER A 5 9.34 -3.85 -6.79
C SER A 5 8.59 -3.69 -5.47
N ILE A 6 9.23 -3.98 -4.33
CA ILE A 6 8.61 -3.84 -3.00
C ILE A 6 8.42 -2.35 -2.66
N PHE A 7 9.45 -1.54 -2.91
CA PHE A 7 9.37 -0.09 -2.68
C PHE A 7 8.40 0.61 -3.64
N GLU A 8 8.35 0.20 -4.91
CA GLU A 8 7.38 0.73 -5.88
C GLU A 8 5.93 0.40 -5.47
N THR A 9 5.69 -0.85 -5.05
CA THR A 9 4.38 -1.29 -4.56
C THR A 9 3.96 -0.49 -3.33
N GLY A 10 4.86 -0.31 -2.36
CA GLY A 10 4.59 0.49 -1.17
C GLY A 10 4.25 1.95 -1.47
N ARG A 11 4.97 2.58 -2.42
CA ARG A 11 4.68 3.96 -2.85
C ARG A 11 3.32 4.09 -3.53
N ARG A 12 2.95 3.14 -4.40
CA ARG A 12 1.61 3.10 -5.03
C ARG A 12 0.51 2.93 -4.00
N LEU A 13 0.69 2.02 -3.04
CA LEU A 13 -0.27 1.80 -1.95
C LEU A 13 -0.44 3.04 -1.08
N LYS A 14 0.65 3.76 -0.78
CA LYS A 14 0.60 5.02 -0.04
C LYS A 14 -0.18 6.09 -0.81
N HIS A 15 0.09 6.22 -2.10
CA HIS A 15 -0.59 7.20 -2.95
C HIS A 15 -2.11 6.98 -3.00
N VAL A 16 -2.55 5.74 -3.29
CA VAL A 16 -3.97 5.38 -3.34
C VAL A 16 -4.65 5.65 -1.98
N LYS A 17 -3.97 5.33 -0.87
CA LYS A 17 -4.48 5.57 0.47
C LYS A 17 -4.67 7.05 0.80
N GLU A 18 -3.78 7.91 0.32
CA GLU A 18 -3.75 9.34 0.67
C GLU A 18 -4.53 10.23 -0.32
N ASN A 19 -4.64 9.81 -1.59
CA ASN A 19 -5.15 10.66 -2.67
C ASN A 19 -6.45 10.13 -3.29
N ASP A 20 -6.62 8.81 -3.39
CA ASP A 20 -7.70 8.22 -4.18
C ASP A 20 -8.88 7.73 -3.32
N LEU A 21 -8.74 7.66 -2.00
CA LEU A 21 -9.72 7.03 -1.11
C LEU A 21 -10.09 7.89 0.10
N ALA A 22 -11.40 7.96 0.37
CA ALA A 22 -11.93 8.57 1.58
C ALA A 22 -11.56 7.75 2.84
N HIS A 23 -11.63 8.39 4.01
CA HIS A 23 -11.30 7.73 5.28
C HIS A 23 -12.15 6.46 5.49
N GLY A 24 -11.48 5.31 5.69
CA GLY A 24 -12.12 4.00 5.86
C GLY A 24 -12.29 3.18 4.57
N GLU A 25 -12.17 3.78 3.38
CA GLU A 25 -12.34 3.06 2.11
C GLU A 25 -11.10 2.23 1.70
N PHE A 26 -9.93 2.56 2.25
CA PHE A 26 -8.69 1.81 1.98
C PHE A 26 -8.80 0.32 2.34
N GLY A 27 -9.45 -0.02 3.44
CA GLY A 27 -9.65 -1.43 3.82
C GLY A 27 -10.49 -2.21 2.81
N LYS A 28 -11.60 -1.63 2.36
CA LYS A 28 -12.49 -2.24 1.35
C LYS A 28 -11.81 -2.37 -0.01
N TRP A 29 -10.98 -1.39 -0.38
CA TRP A 29 -10.21 -1.45 -1.62
C TRP A 29 -9.19 -2.58 -1.58
N LEU A 30 -8.50 -2.77 -0.45
CA LEU A 30 -7.57 -3.88 -0.24
C LEU A 30 -8.24 -5.25 -0.40
N GLU A 31 -9.44 -5.43 0.15
CA GLU A 31 -10.24 -6.65 -0.04
C GLU A 31 -10.59 -6.88 -1.52
N LYS A 32 -10.93 -5.83 -2.26
CA LYS A 32 -11.23 -5.93 -3.71
C LYS A 32 -10.02 -6.36 -4.55
N VAL A 33 -8.82 -5.94 -4.17
CA VAL A 33 -7.58 -6.33 -4.87
C VAL A 33 -6.94 -7.61 -4.29
N GLY A 34 -7.57 -8.23 -3.29
CA GLY A 34 -7.09 -9.46 -2.66
C GLY A 34 -5.81 -9.28 -1.84
N LEU A 35 -5.55 -8.07 -1.34
CA LEU A 35 -4.36 -7.76 -0.54
C LEU A 35 -4.72 -7.64 0.94
N ASP A 36 -3.97 -8.32 1.79
CA ASP A 36 -4.16 -8.24 3.23
C ASP A 36 -3.69 -6.88 3.80
N LYS A 37 -4.41 -6.38 4.81
CA LYS A 37 -4.13 -5.09 5.45
C LYS A 37 -2.77 -5.05 6.13
N TYR A 38 -2.31 -6.14 6.73
CA TYR A 38 -0.99 -6.23 7.34
C TYR A 38 0.10 -6.20 6.28
N GLN A 39 -0.05 -6.96 5.19
CA GLN A 39 0.87 -6.93 4.05
C GLN A 39 0.97 -5.54 3.42
N ALA A 40 -0.16 -4.89 3.14
CA ALA A 40 -0.20 -3.53 2.61
C ALA A 40 0.52 -2.52 3.52
N SER A 41 0.30 -2.64 4.83
CA SER A 41 0.95 -1.77 5.82
C SER A 41 2.46 -1.97 5.86
N ARG A 42 2.95 -3.22 5.73
CA ARG A 42 4.39 -3.52 5.66
C ARG A 42 5.02 -2.92 4.41
N PHE A 43 4.37 -3.00 3.25
CA PHE A 43 4.88 -2.41 2.01
C PHE A 43 4.96 -0.89 2.11
N ILE A 44 3.91 -0.23 2.62
CA ILE A 44 3.91 1.21 2.83
C ILE A 44 5.03 1.62 3.80
N LYS A 45 5.18 0.91 4.93
CA LYS A 45 6.21 1.20 5.94
C LYS A 45 7.61 1.10 5.36
N VAL A 46 7.93 -0.01 4.68
CA VAL A 46 9.23 -0.25 4.05
C VAL A 46 9.53 0.80 2.97
N ALA A 47 8.52 1.30 2.25
CA ALA A 47 8.68 2.37 1.27
C ALA A 47 8.87 3.78 1.86
N ASN A 48 8.56 3.98 3.15
CA ASN A 48 8.62 5.28 3.81
C ASN A 48 9.84 5.42 4.76
N GLU A 49 10.58 4.33 5.01
CA GLU A 49 11.75 4.27 5.91
C GLU A 49 13.11 4.38 5.18
N GLN A 50 13.15 4.88 3.93
CA GLN A 50 14.39 5.18 3.20
C GLN A 50 14.66 6.68 3.08
#